data_AF-A0A2E3EDV4-F1
#
_entry.id   AF-A0A2E3EDV4-F1
#
_cell.length_a   1.000
_cell.length_b   1.000
_cell.length_c   1.000
_cell.angle_alpha   90.00
_cell.angle_beta   90.00
_cell.angle_gamma   90.00
#
_symmetry.space_group_name_H-M   'P 1'
#
loop_
_entity.id
_entity.type
_entity.pdbx_description
1 polymer ?
#
loop_
_entity_poly.entity_id
_entity_poly.type
_entity_poly.pdbx_seq_one_letter_code
_entity_poly.pdbx_strand_id
1 'polypeptide(L)'
;DLVRYEEKGFDRFGAGHIKKVDQWISIIEEKDIRVEGWALPGSSGIELSACLDHARAICRRAERECAGLINELDSSILSYLNRLSDLLWLMARESDIKP
;
A
#
# COMPACT_ATOMS: atom_id res chain seq x y z
N ASP A 1 -13.95 19.56 11.26
CA ASP A 1 -13.17 20.78 11.56
C ASP A 1 -12.20 21.06 10.40
N LEU A 2 -12.74 21.37 9.21
CA LEU A 2 -11.97 21.50 7.96
C LEU A 2 -11.19 22.82 7.91
N VAL A 3 -11.76 23.88 8.48
CA VAL A 3 -11.17 25.23 8.56
C VAL A 3 -9.83 25.21 9.29
N ARG A 4 -9.76 24.51 10.43
CA ARG A 4 -8.52 24.37 11.21
C ARG A 4 -7.44 23.54 10.51
N TYR A 5 -7.84 22.64 9.61
CA TYR A 5 -6.93 21.83 8.79
C TYR A 5 -6.29 22.66 7.68
N GLU A 6 -7.08 23.56 7.05
CA GLU A 6 -6.62 24.48 6.02
C GLU A 6 -5.72 25.59 6.58
N GLU A 7 -6.07 26.16 7.74
CA GLU A 7 -5.25 27.18 8.42
C GLU A 7 -3.86 26.66 8.81
N LYS A 8 -3.73 25.36 9.06
CA LYS A 8 -2.45 24.72 9.39
C LYS A 8 -1.62 24.33 8.16
N GLY A 9 -2.14 24.55 6.95
CA GLY A 9 -1.42 24.30 5.70
C GLY A 9 -1.11 22.83 5.44
N PHE A 10 -1.90 21.89 5.98
CA PHE A 10 -1.70 20.47 5.70
C PHE A 10 -2.02 20.17 4.24
N ASP A 11 -1.12 19.46 3.59
CA ASP A 11 -1.33 19.00 2.22
C ASP A 11 -2.54 18.05 2.19
N ARG A 12 -3.48 18.33 1.28
CA ARG A 12 -4.65 17.47 1.13
C ARG A 12 -4.22 16.18 0.46
N PHE A 13 -4.94 15.11 0.78
CA PHE A 13 -4.76 13.84 0.09
C PHE A 13 -5.04 14.02 -1.41
N GLY A 14 -4.22 13.40 -2.26
CA GLY A 14 -4.33 13.60 -3.70
C GLY A 14 -3.21 12.94 -4.50
N ALA A 15 -3.11 13.28 -5.79
CA ALA A 15 -2.24 12.60 -6.75
C ALA A 15 -0.75 12.55 -6.35
N GLY A 16 -0.26 13.51 -5.56
CA GLY A 16 1.11 13.49 -5.05
C GLY A 16 1.43 12.28 -4.16
N HIS A 17 0.44 11.78 -3.41
CA HIS A 17 0.59 10.61 -2.55
C HIS A 17 0.66 9.32 -3.36
N ILE A 18 -0.17 9.20 -4.40
CA ILE A 18 -0.16 8.07 -5.33
C ILE A 18 1.20 7.99 -6.03
N LYS A 19 1.70 9.12 -6.55
CA LYS A 19 3.02 9.19 -7.20
C LYS A 19 4.17 8.73 -6.30
N LYS A 20 4.13 9.04 -5.00
CA LYS A 20 5.15 8.57 -4.05
C LYS A 20 5.14 7.05 -3.91
N VAL A 21 3.95 6.44 -3.84
CA VAL A 21 3.80 4.99 -3.78
C VAL A 21 4.29 4.35 -5.08
N ASP A 22 3.94 4.92 -6.23
CA ASP A 22 4.44 4.45 -7.53
C ASP A 22 5.96 4.49 -7.63
N GLN A 23 6.59 5.57 -7.13
CA GLN A 23 8.05 5.66 -7.07
C GLN A 23 8.67 4.54 -6.23
N TRP A 24 8.09 4.22 -5.07
CA TRP A 24 8.56 3.12 -4.24
C TRP A 24 8.35 1.75 -4.89
N ILE A 25 7.24 1.55 -5.58
CA ILE A 25 6.97 0.35 -6.38
C ILE A 25 8.06 0.18 -7.43
N SER A 26 8.34 1.20 -8.23
CA SER A 26 9.36 1.14 -9.28
C SER A 26 10.75 0.78 -8.74
N ILE A 27 11.15 1.34 -7.59
CA ILE A 27 12.44 1.01 -6.94
C ILE A 27 12.54 -0.48 -6.57
N ILE A 28 11.43 -1.11 -6.19
CA ILE A 28 11.41 -2.52 -5.82
C ILE A 28 11.34 -3.41 -7.07
N GLU A 29 10.55 -3.02 -8.07
CA GLU A 29 10.44 -3.74 -9.34
C GLU A 29 11.77 -3.79 -10.11
N GLU A 30 12.59 -2.74 -10.02
CA GLU A 30 13.95 -2.70 -10.60
C GLU A 30 14.88 -3.81 -10.07
N LYS A 31 14.53 -4.47 -8.95
CA LYS A 31 15.32 -5.56 -8.35
C LYS A 31 15.05 -6.94 -8.98
N ASP A 32 14.18 -7.05 -9.98
CA ASP A 32 13.77 -8.30 -10.66
C ASP A 32 13.41 -9.44 -9.66
N ILE A 33 12.56 -9.13 -8.69
CA ILE A 33 12.08 -10.08 -7.69
C ILE A 33 11.20 -11.12 -8.39
N ARG A 34 11.71 -12.34 -8.51
CA ARG A 34 10.95 -13.47 -9.07
C ARG A 34 10.30 -14.27 -7.97
N VAL A 35 8.98 -14.32 -7.99
CA VAL A 35 8.18 -15.17 -7.11
C VAL A 35 7.62 -16.30 -7.95
N GLU A 36 8.06 -17.53 -7.70
CA GLU A 36 7.50 -18.72 -8.35
C GLU A 36 6.25 -19.19 -7.60
N GLY A 37 5.13 -19.26 -8.30
CA GLY A 37 3.88 -19.77 -7.76
C GLY A 37 3.14 -18.81 -6.82
N TRP A 38 2.28 -19.37 -5.98
CA TRP A 38 1.45 -18.61 -5.04
C TRP A 38 2.23 -18.27 -3.78
N ALA A 39 2.30 -16.98 -3.45
CA ALA A 39 2.85 -16.50 -2.19
C ALA A 39 1.91 -16.84 -1.03
N LEU A 40 2.32 -17.74 -0.14
CA LEU A 40 1.63 -18.00 1.12
C LEU A 40 2.19 -17.08 2.22
N PRO A 41 1.37 -16.23 2.86
CA PRO A 41 1.85 -15.33 3.91
C PRO A 41 2.59 -16.09 5.02
N GLY A 42 3.82 -15.67 5.33
CA GLY A 42 4.64 -16.26 6.38
C GLY A 42 5.33 -17.58 6.02
N SER A 43 5.22 -18.10 4.78
CA SER A 43 5.88 -19.36 4.39
C SER A 43 7.41 -19.29 4.43
N SER A 44 7.99 -18.10 4.32
CA SER A 44 9.44 -17.87 4.44
C SER A 44 9.95 -17.94 5.88
N GLY A 45 9.07 -17.91 6.89
CA GLY A 45 9.45 -17.81 8.30
C GLY A 45 9.98 -16.44 8.72
N ILE A 46 9.97 -15.43 7.84
CA ILE A 46 10.45 -14.08 8.11
C ILE A 46 9.32 -13.23 8.70
N GLU A 47 9.51 -12.75 9.92
CA GLU A 47 8.50 -11.95 10.66
C GLU A 47 8.11 -10.67 9.89
N LEU A 48 9.10 -9.97 9.31
CA LEU A 48 8.85 -8.76 8.53
C LEU A 48 7.90 -9.02 7.35
N SER A 49 8.13 -10.10 6.61
CA SER A 49 7.28 -10.49 5.47
C SER A 49 5.85 -10.80 5.92
N ALA A 50 5.69 -11.56 7.01
CA ALA A 50 4.37 -11.85 7.58
C ALA A 50 3.63 -10.58 8.03
N CYS A 51 4.34 -9.66 8.69
CA CYS A 51 3.80 -8.36 9.10
C CYS A 51 3.36 -7.50 7.91
N LEU A 52 4.13 -7.51 6.82
CA LEU A 52 3.79 -6.79 5.58
C LEU A 52 2.56 -7.38 4.90
N ASP A 53 2.45 -8.71 4.81
CA ASP A 53 1.25 -9.38 4.29
C ASP A 53 0.02 -9.13 5.18
N HIS A 54 0.19 -9.07 6.50
CA HIS A 54 -0.88 -8.69 7.41
C HIS A 54 -1.31 -7.23 7.22
N ALA A 55 -0.37 -6.29 7.09
CA ALA A 55 -0.65 -4.89 6.78
C ALA A 55 -1.38 -4.75 5.44
N ARG A 56 -1.00 -5.55 4.43
CA ARG A 56 -1.69 -5.61 3.13
C ARG A 56 -3.15 -6.03 3.28
N ALA A 57 -3.43 -7.06 4.09
CA ALA A 57 -4.81 -7.50 4.36
C ALA A 57 -5.64 -6.40 5.02
N ILE A 58 -5.05 -5.62 5.95
CA ILE A 58 -5.69 -4.47 6.58
C ILE A 58 -5.95 -3.36 5.54
N CYS A 59 -4.98 -3.03 4.69
CA CYS A 59 -5.14 -2.03 3.63
C CYS A 59 -6.27 -2.40 2.67
N ARG A 60 -6.34 -3.67 2.25
CA ARG A 60 -7.45 -4.15 1.40
C ARG A 60 -8.79 -4.15 2.11
N ARG A 61 -8.82 -4.33 3.44
CA ARG A 61 -10.04 -4.16 4.24
C ARG A 61 -10.49 -2.71 4.22
N ALA A 62 -9.57 -1.77 4.48
CA ALA A 62 -9.86 -0.34 4.42
C ALA A 62 -10.33 0.09 3.02
N GLU A 63 -9.73 -0.43 1.95
CA GLU A 63 -10.16 -0.18 0.56
C GLU A 63 -11.63 -0.56 0.35
N ARG A 64 -12.06 -1.73 0.83
CA ARG A 64 -13.46 -2.18 0.70
C ARG A 64 -14.43 -1.32 1.49
N GLU A 65 -14.08 -0.93 2.71
CA GLU A 65 -14.90 -0.03 3.52
C GLU A 65 -15.03 1.34 2.84
N CYS A 66 -13.93 1.90 2.33
CA CYS A 66 -13.93 3.16 1.58
C CYS A 66 -14.70 3.04 0.26
N ALA A 67 -14.69 1.89 -0.40
CA ALA A 67 -15.43 1.68 -1.65
C ALA A 67 -16.95 1.78 -1.42
N GLY A 68 -17.45 1.39 -0.24
CA GLY A 68 -18.84 1.61 0.16
C GLY A 68 -19.22 3.08 0.30
N LEU A 69 -18.23 3.97 0.47
CA LEU A 69 -18.38 5.41 0.66
C LEU A 69 -17.88 6.21 -0.55
N ILE A 70 -17.81 5.61 -1.74
CA ILE A 70 -17.18 6.22 -2.92
C ILE A 70 -17.78 7.56 -3.36
N ASN A 71 -19.05 7.82 -3.03
CA ASN A 71 -19.72 9.08 -3.34
C ASN A 71 -19.43 10.19 -2.30
N GLU A 72 -18.87 9.82 -1.14
CA GLU A 72 -18.58 10.71 -0.01
C GLU A 72 -17.08 10.95 0.16
N LEU A 73 -16.25 10.19 -0.54
CA LEU A 73 -14.79 10.22 -0.46
C LEU A 73 -14.18 10.65 -1.80
N ASP A 74 -12.99 11.24 -1.73
CA ASP A 74 -12.16 11.48 -2.90
C ASP A 74 -11.72 10.13 -3.50
N SER A 75 -11.96 9.93 -4.78
CA SER A 75 -11.62 8.69 -5.49
C SER A 75 -10.12 8.38 -5.48
N SER A 76 -9.26 9.39 -5.28
CA SER A 76 -7.82 9.21 -5.11
C SER A 76 -7.46 8.37 -3.88
N ILE A 77 -8.31 8.32 -2.85
CA ILE A 77 -8.12 7.48 -1.65
C ILE A 77 -8.17 6.01 -2.04
N LEU A 78 -9.14 5.60 -2.86
CA LEU A 78 -9.24 4.21 -3.33
C LEU A 78 -8.05 3.84 -4.19
N SER A 79 -7.68 4.70 -5.14
CA SER A 79 -6.49 4.49 -5.97
C SER A 79 -5.22 4.35 -5.13
N TYR A 80 -5.07 5.16 -4.09
CA TYR A 80 -3.92 5.05 -3.19
C TYR A 80 -3.92 3.76 -2.37
N LEU A 81 -5.05 3.38 -1.75
CA LEU A 81 -5.14 2.14 -0.97
C LEU A 81 -4.85 0.91 -1.83
N ASN A 82 -5.28 0.96 -3.10
CA ASN A 82 -4.99 -0.05 -4.10
C ASN A 82 -3.46 -0.16 -4.34
N ARG A 83 -2.80 0.94 -4.70
CA ARG A 83 -1.35 0.97 -4.94
C ARG A 83 -0.53 0.67 -3.70
N LEU A 84 -0.98 1.12 -2.52
CA LEU A 84 -0.33 0.79 -1.25
C LEU A 84 -0.38 -0.71 -0.99
N SER A 85 -1.49 -1.37 -1.33
CA SER A 85 -1.60 -2.82 -1.18
C SER A 85 -0.63 -3.59 -2.10
N ASP A 86 -0.37 -3.07 -3.30
CA ASP A 86 0.64 -3.62 -4.23
C ASP A 86 2.05 -3.42 -3.68
N LEU A 87 2.36 -2.22 -3.17
CA LEU A 87 3.65 -1.91 -2.56
C LEU A 87 3.93 -2.85 -1.37
N LEU A 88 2.96 -3.05 -0.48
CA LEU A 88 3.12 -3.93 0.68
C LEU A 88 3.37 -5.38 0.26
N TRP A 89 2.73 -5.83 -0.82
CA TRP A 89 3.01 -7.15 -1.40
C TRP A 89 4.45 -7.23 -1.91
N LEU A 90 4.88 -6.26 -2.73
CA LEU A 90 6.24 -6.22 -3.27
C LEU A 90 7.30 -6.18 -2.17
N MET A 91 7.09 -5.37 -1.12
CA MET A 91 7.99 -5.32 0.04
C MET A 91 8.06 -6.65 0.78
N ALA A 92 6.93 -7.37 0.92
CA ALA A 92 6.92 -8.70 1.54
C ALA A 92 7.74 -9.70 0.71
N ARG A 93 7.57 -9.67 -0.62
CA ARG A 93 8.32 -10.53 -1.55
C ARG A 93 9.81 -10.19 -1.59
N GLU A 94 10.17 -8.91 -1.53
CA GLU A 94 11.57 -8.49 -1.40
C GLU A 94 12.18 -9.02 -0.11
N SER A 95 11.44 -8.94 1.00
CA SER A 95 11.88 -9.41 2.30
C SER A 95 12.07 -10.93 2.33
N ASP A 96 11.30 -11.69 1.55
CA ASP A 96 11.45 -13.15 1.43
C ASP A 96 12.73 -13.58 0.71
N ILE A 97 13.31 -12.71 -0.12
CA ILE A 97 14.54 -13.00 -0.88
C ILE A 97 15.80 -12.62 -0.09
N LYS A 98 15.69 -11.65 0.82
CA LYS A 98 16.81 -11.18 1.64
C LYS A 98 16.97 -12.07 2.88
N PRO A 99 18.08 -12.83 3.02
CA PRO A 99 18.41 -13.50 4.26
C PRO A 99 18.85 -12.54 5.37
#